data_AF-A0A2W4L3Y5-F1
#
_entry.id   AF-A0A2W4L3Y5-F1
#
_cell.length_a   1.000
_cell.length_b   1.000
_cell.length_c   1.000
_cell.angle_alpha   90.00
_cell.angle_beta   90.00
_cell.angle_gamma   90.00
#
_symmetry.space_group_name_H-M   'P 1'
#
loop_
_entity.id
_entity.type
_entity.pdbx_description
1 polymer ?
#
loop_
_entity_poly.entity_id
_entity_poly.type
_entity_poly.pdbx_seq_one_letter_code
_entity_poly.pdbx_strand_id
1 'polypeptide(L)' 'MAGEDFEPLVTEGDDGVLYFAVGLVDLEEDEPGMVDHPLYFCPFCGTRLQTEEEVQAKSEANDEDDE' A
#
# COMPACT_ATOMS: atom_id res chain seq x y z
N MET A 1 3.52 19.72 10.64
CA MET A 1 3.42 18.26 10.74
C MET A 1 4.82 17.74 10.48
N ALA A 2 5.58 17.58 11.55
CA ALA A 2 6.97 17.14 11.53
C ALA A 2 7.07 16.14 12.67
N GLY A 3 6.74 14.88 12.37
CA GLY A 3 7.21 13.71 13.09
C GLY A 3 8.24 13.07 12.16
N GLU A 4 9.38 12.66 12.70
CA GLU A 4 10.63 12.47 11.97
C GLU A 4 10.70 11.17 11.14
N ASP A 5 9.57 10.47 10.97
CA ASP A 5 9.43 9.20 10.25
C ASP A 5 8.26 9.26 9.25
N PHE A 6 8.32 10.19 8.29
CA PHE A 6 7.30 10.26 7.24
C PHE A 6 7.66 9.32 6.09
N GLU A 7 7.20 8.07 6.17
CA GLU A 7 7.22 7.16 5.03
C GLU A 7 6.30 7.69 3.92
N PRO A 8 6.70 7.57 2.64
CA PRO A 8 5.98 8.15 1.52
C PRO A 8 4.53 7.65 1.48
N LEU A 9 3.60 8.60 1.43
CA LEU A 9 2.15 8.37 1.43
C LEU A 9 1.66 7.48 0.27
N VAL A 10 2.45 7.35 -0.79
CA VAL A 10 2.24 6.43 -1.91
C VAL A 10 3.53 5.62 -2.07
N THR A 11 3.45 4.29 -2.02
CA THR A 11 4.59 3.40 -2.24
C THR A 11 4.20 2.21 -3.13
N GLU A 12 5.17 1.62 -3.81
CA GLU A 12 5.03 0.32 -4.46
C GLU A 12 5.42 -0.75 -3.44
N GLY A 13 4.54 -1.71 -3.18
CA GLY A 13 4.85 -2.87 -2.34
C GLY A 13 5.81 -3.82 -3.04
N ASP A 14 6.40 -4.76 -2.30
CA ASP A 14 7.26 -5.79 -2.88
C ASP A 14 6.50 -6.68 -3.89
N ASP A 15 5.19 -6.78 -3.74
CA ASP A 15 4.24 -7.40 -4.68
C ASP A 15 3.98 -6.57 -5.94
N GLY A 16 4.53 -5.36 -6.06
CA GLY A 16 4.41 -4.50 -7.23
C GLY A 16 3.07 -3.75 -7.32
N VAL A 17 2.22 -3.81 -6.28
CA VAL A 17 1.00 -3.00 -6.18
C VAL A 17 1.31 -1.62 -5.60
N LEU A 18 0.74 -0.58 -6.20
CA LEU A 18 0.77 0.75 -5.61
C LEU A 18 -0.19 0.84 -4.42
N TYR A 19 0.35 1.16 -3.26
CA TYR A 19 -0.38 1.38 -2.02
C TYR A 19 -0.38 2.85 -1.60
N PHE A 20 -1.38 3.20 -0.80
CA PHE A 20 -1.48 4.49 -0.13
C PHE A 20 -1.64 4.29 1.37
N ALA A 21 -0.80 4.97 2.14
CA ALA A 21 -0.90 4.97 3.59
C ALA A 21 -2.11 5.82 4.01
N VAL A 22 -3.11 5.17 4.62
CA VAL A 22 -4.37 5.83 5.01
C VAL A 22 -4.29 6.37 6.44
N GLY A 23 -3.38 5.84 7.26
CA GLY A 23 -3.11 6.32 8.61
C GLY A 23 -2.41 5.28 9.48
N LEU A 24 -2.22 5.66 10.74
CA LEU A 24 -1.70 4.78 11.80
C LEU A 24 -2.87 4.13 12.53
N VAL A 25 -2.77 2.83 12.79
CA VAL A 25 -3.64 2.11 13.72
C VAL A 25 -2.88 1.88 15.02
N ASP A 26 -3.51 2.23 16.12
CA ASP A 26 -3.02 1.95 17.47
C ASP A 26 -3.15 0.45 17.73
N LEU A 27 -2.00 -0.23 17.86
CA LEU A 27 -1.92 -1.63 18.24
C LEU A 27 -1.61 -1.65 19.74
N GLU A 28 -2.47 -2.28 20.53
CA GLU A 28 -2.46 -2.17 22.01
C GLU A 28 -1.14 -2.60 22.69
N GLU A 29 -0.27 -3.33 21.99
CA GLU A 29 0.98 -3.90 22.53
C GLU A 29 2.24 -3.65 21.67
N ASP A 30 2.17 -2.91 20.55
CA ASP A 30 3.28 -2.69 19.61
C ASP A 30 3.34 -1.25 19.04
N GLU A 31 4.42 -0.93 18.31
CA GLU A 31 4.57 0.31 17.54
C GLU A 31 3.36 0.48 16.58
N PRO A 32 2.79 1.69 16.43
CA PRO A 32 1.57 1.88 15.65
C PRO A 32 1.75 1.38 14.21
N GLY A 33 0.90 0.45 13.81
CA GLY A 33 0.96 -0.15 12.47
C GLY A 33 0.45 0.81 11.41
N MET A 34 1.17 0.88 10.28
CA MET A 34 0.70 1.58 9.09
C MET A 34 -0.40 0.76 8.39
N VAL A 35 -1.47 1.42 7.96
CA VAL A 35 -2.52 0.79 7.14
C VAL A 35 -2.40 1.27 5.71
N ASP A 36 -2.00 0.34 4.84
CA ASP A 36 -1.84 0.55 3.40
C ASP A 36 -3.03 -0.01 2.61
N HIS A 37 -3.48 0.74 1.61
CA HIS A 37 -4.59 0.33 0.75
C HIS A 37 -4.25 0.48 -0.73
N PRO A 38 -4.61 -0.50 -1.60
CA PRO A 38 -4.21 -0.46 -3.00
C PRO A 38 -4.88 0.70 -3.74
N LEU A 39 -4.08 1.42 -4.53
CA LEU A 39 -4.52 2.52 -5.35
C LEU A 39 -4.98 2.03 -6.72
N TYR A 40 -6.29 1.99 -6.90
CA TYR A 40 -6.92 1.75 -8.21
C TYR A 40 -6.93 3.00 -9.10
N PHE A 41 -7.09 4.18 -8.48
CA PHE A 41 -7.16 5.46 -9.17
C PHE A 41 -6.24 6.48 -8.51
N CYS A 42 -5.60 7.31 -9.32
CA CYS A 42 -4.75 8.40 -8.85
C CYS A 42 -5.59 9.42 -8.06
N PRO A 43 -5.29 9.69 -6.78
CA PRO A 43 -6.08 10.62 -5.96
C PRO A 43 -5.99 12.08 -6.44
N PHE A 44 -5.06 12.41 -7.34
CA PHE A 44 -4.86 13.78 -7.85
C PHE A 44 -5.63 14.07 -9.14
N CYS A 45 -5.62 13.14 -10.10
CA CYS A 45 -6.19 13.35 -11.44
C CYS A 45 -7.29 12.35 -11.81
N GLY A 46 -7.55 11.34 -10.97
CA GLY A 46 -8.58 10.32 -11.22
C GLY A 46 -8.22 9.31 -12.31
N THR A 47 -6.99 9.33 -12.84
CA THR A 47 -6.52 8.33 -13.80
C THR A 47 -6.54 6.95 -13.14
N ARG A 48 -7.07 5.95 -13.85
CA ARG A 48 -7.01 4.56 -13.40
C ARG A 48 -5.55 4.07 -13.48
N LEU A 49 -5.00 3.68 -12.35
CA LEU A 49 -3.62 3.21 -12.23
C LEU A 49 -3.53 1.69 -12.28
N GLN A 50 -4.50 1.00 -11.66
CA GLN A 50 -4.54 -0.47 -11.54
C GLN A 50 -5.99 -0.96 -11.53
N THR A 51 -6.22 -2.22 -11.91
CA THR A 51 -7.51 -2.92 -11.79
C THR A 51 -7.47 -3.95 -10.67
N GLU A 52 -8.65 -4.40 -10.20
CA GLU A 52 -8.76 -5.48 -9.20
C GLU A 52 -8.05 -6.75 -9.66
N GLU A 53 -8.20 -7.10 -10.95
CA GLU A 53 -7.57 -8.28 -11.54
C GLU A 53 -6.03 -8.14 -11.60
N GLU A 54 -5.51 -6.94 -11.91
CA GLU A 54 -4.07 -6.68 -11.87
C GLU A 54 -3.49 -6.70 -10.45
N VAL A 55 -4.22 -6.15 -9.47
CA VAL A 55 -3.79 -6.17 -8.06
C VAL A 55 -3.76 -7.61 -7.55
N GLN A 56 -4.81 -8.38 -7.83
CA GLN A 56 -4.88 -9.78 -7.43
C GLN A 56 -3.74 -10.59 -8.07
N ALA A 57 -3.53 -10.46 -9.39
CA ALA A 57 -2.48 -11.17 -10.09
C ALA A 57 -1.07 -10.81 -9.58
N LYS A 58 -0.83 -9.55 -9.20
CA LYS A 58 0.44 -9.08 -8.64
C LYS A 58 0.69 -9.62 -7.23
N SER A 59 -0.32 -9.61 -6.37
CA SER A 59 -0.22 -10.18 -5.03
C SER A 59 -0.03 -11.70 -5.10
N GLU A 60 -0.78 -12.41 -5.95
CA GLU A 60 -0.66 -13.87 -6.11
C GLU A 60 0.70 -14.29 -6.70
N ALA A 61 1.23 -13.53 -7.67
CA ALA A 61 2.52 -13.84 -8.29
C ALA A 61 3.72 -13.65 -7.34
N ASN A 62 3.57 -12.88 -6.25
CA ASN A 62 4.64 -12.69 -5.27
C ASN A 62 4.65 -13.79 -4.21
N ASP A 63 3.47 -14.28 -3.80
CA ASP A 63 3.33 -15.43 -2.88
C ASP A 63 3.94 -16.73 -3.47
N GLU A 64 3.99 -16.88 -4.81
CA GLU A 64 4.53 -18.06 -5.48
C GLU A 64 6.08 -18.13 -5.54
N ASP A 65 6.80 -17.06 -5.18
CA ASP A 65 8.27 -17.01 -5.17
C ASP A 65 8.89 -17.33 -3.78
N ASP A 66 8.07 -17.53 -2.73
CA ASP A 66 8.51 -17.82 -1.35
C ASP A 66 8.35 -19.32 -0.92
N GLU A 67 7.93 -20.24 -1.82
CA GLU A 67 7.84 -21.71 -1.57
C GLU A 67 8.96 -22.55 -2.24
#